data_AF-A0AA37K250-F1
#
_entry.id   AF-A0AA37K250-F1
#
_cell.length_a   1.000
_cell.length_b   1.000
_cell.length_c   1.000
_cell.angle_alpha   90.00
_cell.angle_beta   90.00
_cell.angle_gamma   90.00
#
_symmetry.space_group_name_H-M   'P 1'
#
loop_
_entity.id
_entity.type
_entity.pdbx_description
1 polymer ?
#
loop_
_entity_poly.entity_id
_entity_poly.type
_entity_poly.pdbx_seq_one_letter_code
_entity_poly.pdbx_strand_id
1 'polypeptide(L)'
;MPSIRYLAKQLRVSVITTKRAYDDLEAEGFLETTPGKGTYVSLAGRDRLREVAMSQIEGKLSEIIDAAKSIGLTLDELWEITATLYREEP
;
A
#
# COMPACT_ATOMS: atom_id res chain seq x y z
N MET A 1 6.36 10.30 16.63
CA MET A 1 7.42 9.46 16.02
C MET A 1 8.73 9.65 16.79
N PRO A 2 9.61 8.65 16.94
CA PRO A 2 10.92 8.85 17.57
C PRO A 2 11.78 9.83 16.77
N SER A 3 12.61 10.62 17.45
CA SER A 3 13.51 11.54 16.77
C SER A 3 14.59 10.80 15.96
N ILE A 4 15.06 11.40 14.86
CA ILE A 4 16.11 10.84 14.00
C ILE A 4 17.35 10.45 14.82
N ARG A 5 17.76 11.31 15.77
CA ARG A 5 18.92 11.07 16.64
C ARG A 5 18.71 9.90 17.59
N TYR A 6 17.50 9.74 18.12
CA TYR A 6 17.16 8.62 18.99
C TYR A 6 17.17 7.30 18.21
N LEU A 7 16.54 7.28 17.03
CA LEU A 7 16.47 6.07 16.21
C LEU A 7 17.84 5.64 15.68
N ALA A 8 18.68 6.58 15.24
CA ALA A 8 20.06 6.31 14.84
C ALA A 8 20.88 5.65 15.97
N LYS A 9 20.71 6.14 17.21
CA LYS A 9 21.37 5.59 18.40
C LYS A 9 20.88 4.17 18.73
N GLN A 10 19.57 3.92 18.61
CA GLN A 10 18.98 2.60 18.88
C GLN A 10 19.45 1.56 17.86
N LEU A 11 19.46 1.90 16.58
CA LEU A 11 19.84 1.00 15.49
C LEU A 11 21.37 0.92 15.26
N ARG A 12 22.17 1.72 15.97
CA ARG A 12 23.63 1.84 15.81
C ARG A 12 24.04 2.17 14.37
N VAL A 13 23.23 2.97 13.68
CA VAL A 13 23.50 3.47 12.32
C VAL A 13 23.83 4.95 12.36
N SER A 14 24.39 5.47 11.25
CA SER A 14 24.70 6.90 11.16
C SER A 14 23.43 7.76 11.17
N VAL A 15 23.51 8.95 11.78
CA VAL A 15 22.40 9.93 11.77
C VAL A 15 22.01 10.32 10.34
N ILE A 16 22.98 10.37 9.42
CA ILE A 16 22.73 10.69 8.00
C ILE A 16 21.88 9.60 7.35
N THR A 17 22.16 8.32 7.64
CA THR A 17 21.39 7.18 7.13
C THR A 17 19.95 7.22 7.63
N THR A 18 19.74 7.46 8.92
CA THR A 18 18.39 7.57 9.48
C THR A 18 17.65 8.80 8.98
N LYS A 19 18.35 9.91 8.77
CA LYS A 19 17.76 11.12 8.18
C LYS A 19 17.28 10.85 6.75
N ARG A 20 18.14 10.26 5.90
CA ARG A 20 17.75 9.91 4.52
C ARG A 20 16.50 9.02 4.50
N ALA A 21 16.43 7.99 5.34
CA ALA A 21 15.25 7.14 5.42
C ALA A 21 13.96 7.91 5.84
N TYR A 22 14.07 8.91 6.71
CA TYR A 22 12.93 9.76 7.08
C TYR A 22 12.54 10.71 5.95
N ASP A 23 13.53 11.32 5.30
CA ASP A 23 13.34 12.21 4.14
C ASP A 23 12.67 11.43 2.98
N ASP A 24 13.08 10.18 2.74
CA ASP A 24 12.49 9.29 1.73
C ASP A 24 11.02 8.96 2.07
N LEU A 25 10.73 8.63 3.34
CA LEU A 25 9.36 8.37 3.80
C LEU A 25 8.47 9.63 3.76
N GLU A 26 9.02 10.82 4.00
CA GLU A 26 8.30 12.09 3.85
C GLU A 26 8.02 12.40 2.36
N ALA A 27 9.01 12.18 1.48
CA ALA A 27 8.85 12.35 0.03
C ALA A 27 7.85 11.36 -0.58
N GLU A 28 7.79 10.14 -0.08
CA GLU A 28 6.78 9.13 -0.45
C GLU A 28 5.39 9.42 0.14
N GLY A 29 5.30 10.39 1.05
CA GLY A 29 4.08 10.82 1.70
C GLY A 29 3.64 9.91 2.85
N PHE A 30 4.51 9.05 3.38
CA PHE A 30 4.24 8.26 4.58
C PHE A 30 4.37 9.08 5.87
N LEU A 31 5.16 10.15 5.84
CA LEU A 31 5.36 11.06 6.96
C LEU A 31 4.96 12.48 6.60
N GLU A 32 4.54 13.24 7.59
CA GLU A 32 4.25 14.66 7.49
C GLU A 32 4.90 15.41 8.65
N THR A 33 5.70 16.43 8.33
CA THR A 33 6.31 17.29 9.34
C THR A 33 5.54 18.60 9.47
N THR A 34 4.94 18.85 10.64
CA THR A 34 4.37 20.16 10.95
C THR A 34 5.42 21.01 11.68
N PRO A 35 5.74 22.22 11.19
CA PRO A 35 6.67 23.12 11.86
C PRO A 35 6.31 23.34 13.33
N GLY A 36 7.27 23.12 14.23
CA GLY A 36 7.09 23.29 15.68
C GLY A 36 6.38 22.13 16.41
N LYS A 37 5.80 21.15 15.70
CA LYS A 37 5.15 19.97 16.32
C LYS A 37 5.90 18.66 16.06
N GLY A 38 6.73 18.60 15.02
CA GLY A 38 7.53 17.43 14.67
C GLY A 38 6.92 16.59 13.55
N THR A 39 7.45 15.38 13.37
CA THR A 39 7.08 14.48 12.26
C THR A 39 6.10 13.40 12.73
N TYR A 40 5.04 13.19 11.95
CA TYR A 40 3.95 12.26 12.21
C TYR A 40 3.71 11.35 11.01
N VAL A 41 3.06 10.21 11.22
CA VAL A 41 2.65 9.32 10.13
C VAL A 41 1.47 9.97 9.41
N SER A 42 1.56 10.16 8.10
CA SER A 42 0.52 10.82 7.32
C SER A 42 -0.71 9.91 7.17
N LEU A 43 -1.88 10.54 7.00
CA LEU A 43 -3.10 9.83 6.60
C LEU A 43 -3.07 9.44 5.11
N ALA A 44 -2.36 10.21 4.27
CA ALA A 44 -2.20 9.98 2.84
C ALA A 44 -1.48 8.66 2.51
N GLY A 45 -0.59 8.19 3.40
CA GLY A 45 0.05 6.88 3.27
C GLY A 45 -0.95 5.72 3.30
N ARG A 46 -2.11 5.87 3.96
CA ARG A 46 -3.18 4.85 3.95
C ARG A 46 -3.93 4.83 2.63
N ASP A 47 -4.23 5.99 2.06
CA ASP A 47 -4.90 6.10 0.77
C ASP A 47 -4.01 5.53 -0.35
N ARG A 48 -2.70 5.80 -0.29
CA ARG A 48 -1.72 5.21 -1.23
C ARG A 48 -1.57 3.70 -1.08
N LEU A 49 -1.59 3.17 0.15
CA LEU A 49 -1.60 1.73 0.37
C LEU A 49 -2.86 1.08 -0.22
N ARG A 50 -4.01 1.75 -0.08
CA ARG A 50 -5.27 1.32 -0.69
C ARG A 50 -5.16 1.35 -2.22
N GLU A 51 -4.61 2.40 -2.81
CA GLU A 51 -4.38 2.49 -4.26
C GLU A 51 -3.48 1.38 -4.79
N VAL A 52 -2.37 1.08 -4.10
CA VAL A 52 -1.47 -0.02 -4.49
C VAL A 52 -2.19 -1.37 -4.39
N ALA A 53 -2.96 -1.60 -3.33
CA ALA A 53 -3.75 -2.82 -3.18
C ALA A 53 -4.83 -2.93 -4.27
N MET A 54 -5.53 -1.83 -4.60
CA MET A 54 -6.51 -1.79 -5.68
C MET A 54 -5.88 -2.09 -7.04
N SER A 55 -4.73 -1.50 -7.34
CA SER A 55 -4.00 -1.76 -8.59
C SER A 55 -3.59 -3.23 -8.72
N GLN A 56 -3.16 -3.86 -7.62
CA GLN A 56 -2.85 -5.30 -7.61
C GLN A 56 -4.09 -6.17 -7.85
N ILE A 57 -5.23 -5.80 -7.27
CA ILE A 57 -6.52 -6.48 -7.48
C ILE A 57 -6.94 -6.35 -8.94
N GLU A 58 -6.86 -5.14 -9.52
CA GLU A 58 -7.18 -4.89 -10.92
C GLU A 58 -6.31 -5.73 -11.86
N GLY A 59 -5.02 -5.83 -11.61
CA GLY A 59 -4.11 -6.67 -12.40
C GLY A 59 -4.53 -8.15 -12.38
N LYS A 60 -4.81 -8.70 -11.19
CA LYS A 60 -5.29 -10.09 -11.05
C LYS A 60 -6.64 -10.31 -11.73
N LEU A 61 -7.57 -9.37 -11.59
CA LEU A 61 -8.86 -9.44 -12.26
C LEU A 61 -8.71 -9.40 -13.78
N SER A 62 -7.77 -8.62 -14.32
CA SER A 62 -7.49 -8.60 -15.75
C SER A 62 -7.05 -9.98 -16.25
N GLU A 63 -6.11 -10.64 -15.55
CA GLU A 63 -5.66 -11.99 -15.90
C GLU A 63 -6.82 -13.01 -15.87
N ILE A 64 -7.70 -12.91 -14.87
CA ILE A 64 -8.89 -13.77 -14.76
C ILE A 64 -9.87 -13.51 -15.90
N ILE A 65 -10.12 -12.24 -16.24
CA ILE A 65 -11.02 -11.86 -17.34
C ILE A 65 -10.48 -12.39 -18.67
N ASP A 66 -9.17 -12.32 -18.91
CA ASP A 66 -8.56 -12.83 -20.13
C ASP A 66 -8.67 -14.36 -20.22
N ALA A 67 -8.45 -15.06 -19.10
CA ALA A 67 -8.68 -16.50 -19.02
C ALA A 67 -10.15 -16.88 -19.25
N ALA A 68 -11.09 -16.15 -18.65
CA ALA A 68 -12.53 -16.33 -18.82
C ALA A 68 -12.96 -16.13 -20.28
N LYS A 69 -12.48 -15.07 -20.93
CA LYS A 69 -12.73 -14.82 -22.36
C LYS A 69 -12.16 -15.93 -23.24
N SER A 70 -11.01 -16.49 -22.89
CA SER A 70 -10.37 -17.57 -23.68
C SER A 70 -11.20 -18.86 -23.77
N ILE A 71 -12.05 -19.10 -22.76
CA ILE A 71 -12.95 -20.26 -22.71
C ILE A 71 -14.39 -19.92 -23.13
N GLY A 72 -14.63 -18.67 -23.57
CA GLY A 72 -15.96 -18.21 -23.98
C GLY A 72 -16.92 -17.92 -22.82
N LEU A 73 -16.40 -17.73 -21.60
CA LEU A 73 -17.21 -17.39 -20.44
C LEU A 73 -17.82 -15.99 -20.61
N THR A 74 -19.11 -15.89 -20.35
CA THR A 74 -19.81 -14.60 -20.35
C THR A 74 -19.49 -13.79 -19.09
N LEU A 75 -19.75 -12.48 -19.14
CA LEU A 75 -19.59 -11.61 -17.98
C LEU A 75 -20.50 -12.04 -16.82
N ASP A 76 -21.72 -12.49 -17.12
CA ASP A 76 -22.70 -12.90 -16.12
C ASP A 76 -22.24 -14.17 -15.39
N GLU A 77 -21.76 -15.18 -16.13
CA GLU A 77 -21.19 -16.40 -15.53
C GLU A 77 -19.95 -16.10 -14.67
N LEU A 78 -19.07 -15.20 -15.13
CA LEU A 78 -17.92 -14.76 -14.33
C LEU A 78 -18.37 -14.07 -13.04
N TRP A 79 -19.43 -13.26 -13.11
CA TRP A 79 -19.98 -12.58 -11.94
C TRP A 79 -20.59 -13.57 -10.95
N GLU A 80 -21.32 -14.58 -11.42
CA GLU A 80 -21.90 -15.61 -10.55
C GLU A 80 -20.82 -16.41 -9.82
N ILE A 81 -19.76 -16.81 -10.52
CA ILE A 81 -18.63 -17.54 -9.94
C ILE A 81 -17.96 -16.69 -8.85
N THR A 82 -17.62 -15.45 -9.17
CA THR A 82 -16.94 -14.55 -8.22
C THR A 82 -17.83 -14.18 -7.03
N ALA A 83 -19.14 -13.98 -7.24
CA ALA A 83 -20.09 -13.71 -6.16
C ALA A 83 -20.29 -14.91 -5.23
N THR A 84 -20.24 -16.14 -5.76
CA THR A 84 -20.32 -17.36 -4.97
C THR A 84 -19.06 -17.51 -4.12
N LEU A 85 -17.88 -17.39 -4.73
CA LEU A 85 -16.59 -17.48 -4.01
C LEU A 85 -16.47 -16.42 -2.90
N TYR A 86 -16.91 -15.19 -3.16
CA TYR A 86 -16.87 -14.11 -2.16
C TYR A 86 -17.78 -14.38 -0.95
N ARG A 87 -18.86 -15.14 -1.11
CA ARG A 87 -19.79 -15.51 -0.02
C ARG A 87 -19.36 -16.76 0.74
N GLU A 88 -18.46 -17.56 0.17
CA GLU A 88 -17.99 -18.82 0.75
C GLU A 88 -16.71 -18.68 1.60
N GLU A 89 -16.15 -17.47 1.74
CA GLU A 89 -15.05 -17.25 2.69
C GLU A 89 -15.57 -17.20 4.16
N PRO A 90 -14.97 -17.99 5.08
CA PRO A 90 -15.33 -18.04 6.51
C PRO A 90 -14.78 -16.89 7.36
#